data_AF-A0A388P6Y0-F1
#
_entry.id   AF-A0A388P6Y0-F1
#
_cell.length_a   1.000
_cell.length_b   1.000
_cell.length_c   1.000
_cell.angle_alpha   90.00
_cell.angle_beta   90.00
_cell.angle_gamma   90.00
#
_symmetry.space_group_name_H-M   'P 1'
#
loop_
_entity.id
_entity.type
_entity.pdbx_description
1 polymer ?
#
loop_
_entity_poly.entity_id
_entity_poly.type
_entity_poly.pdbx_seq_one_letter_code
_entity_poly.pdbx_strand_id
1 'polypeptide(L)'
;MSDSSPSARALALADEAAFDFAMGDEAAALTKLQAAVSADPACFEAWLAKAEVHFAAGQYDEALAAGEQALALRPKDIHIHTSMSRIWMERGDKTKAEHHGAQARILGWGDQLKEPEGKQPGEL
;
A
#
# COMPACT_ATOMS: atom_id res chain seq x y z
N MET A 1 -8.58 -10.91 -25.35
CA MET A 1 -9.60 -11.47 -24.45
C MET A 1 -9.34 -10.84 -23.10
N SER A 2 -10.24 -9.99 -22.60
CA SER A 2 -10.05 -9.36 -21.30
C SER A 2 -10.19 -10.42 -20.22
N ASP A 3 -9.13 -10.64 -19.44
CA ASP A 3 -9.19 -11.53 -18.28
C ASP A 3 -10.27 -10.99 -17.33
N SER A 4 -11.35 -11.76 -17.19
CA SER A 4 -12.51 -11.42 -16.37
C SER A 4 -12.44 -12.12 -15.00
N SER A 5 -11.24 -12.53 -14.59
CA SER A 5 -11.02 -13.16 -13.30
C SER A 5 -11.38 -12.21 -12.15
N PRO A 6 -11.78 -12.76 -10.98
CA PRO A 6 -12.01 -11.96 -9.78
C PRO A 6 -10.81 -11.08 -9.41
N SER A 7 -9.60 -11.55 -9.66
CA SER A 7 -8.36 -10.81 -9.41
C SER A 7 -8.17 -9.64 -10.37
N ALA A 8 -8.37 -9.84 -11.68
CA ALA A 8 -8.33 -8.75 -12.66
C ALA A 8 -9.41 -7.69 -12.38
N ARG A 9 -10.60 -8.12 -11.95
CA ARG A 9 -11.68 -7.22 -11.53
C ARG A 9 -11.31 -6.42 -10.29
N ALA A 10 -10.74 -7.06 -9.27
CA ALA A 10 -10.36 -6.39 -8.03
C ALA A 10 -9.27 -5.34 -8.27
N LEU A 11 -8.27 -5.67 -9.10
CA LEU A 11 -7.23 -4.74 -9.49
C LEU A 11 -7.80 -3.53 -10.24
N ALA A 12 -8.68 -3.74 -11.23
CA ALA A 12 -9.33 -2.64 -11.95
C ALA A 12 -10.14 -1.72 -11.03
N LEU A 13 -10.88 -2.30 -10.07
CA LEU A 13 -11.62 -1.52 -9.07
C LEU A 13 -10.68 -0.72 -8.15
N ALA A 14 -9.51 -1.25 -7.80
CA ALA A 14 -8.51 -0.54 -7.02
C ALA A 14 -7.92 0.65 -7.80
N ASP A 15 -7.62 0.47 -9.08
CA ASP A 15 -7.12 1.53 -9.96
C ASP A 15 -8.16 2.65 -10.14
N GLU A 16 -9.42 2.28 -10.38
CA GLU A 16 -10.52 3.24 -10.46
C GLU A 16 -10.73 4.00 -9.14
N ALA A 17 -10.58 3.33 -8.00
CA ALA A 17 -10.68 3.97 -6.70
C ALA A 17 -9.53 4.95 -6.45
N ALA A 18 -8.31 4.60 -6.86
CA ALA A 18 -7.16 5.51 -6.78
C ALA A 18 -7.40 6.77 -7.62
N PHE A 19 -8.02 6.62 -8.79
CA PHE A 19 -8.43 7.76 -9.62
C PHE A 19 -9.49 8.63 -8.93
N ASP A 20 -10.56 8.04 -8.41
CA ASP A 20 -11.61 8.79 -7.68
C ASP A 20 -11.03 9.55 -6.49
N PHE A 21 -10.13 8.91 -5.73
CA PHE A 21 -9.48 9.53 -4.59
C PHE A 21 -8.59 10.72 -5.02
N ALA A 22 -7.84 10.58 -6.13
CA ALA A 22 -7.08 11.69 -6.70
C ALA A 22 -7.96 12.85 -7.16
N MET A 23 -9.22 12.58 -7.54
CA MET A 23 -10.23 13.58 -7.86
C MET A 23 -10.93 14.18 -6.62
N GLY A 24 -10.59 13.71 -5.42
CA GLY A 24 -11.18 14.16 -4.15
C GLY A 24 -12.49 13.47 -3.79
N ASP A 25 -12.92 12.45 -4.55
CA ASP A 25 -14.11 11.67 -4.23
C ASP A 25 -13.75 10.46 -3.36
N GLU A 26 -13.51 10.74 -2.08
CA GLU A 26 -13.17 9.73 -1.07
C GLU A 26 -14.25 8.65 -0.92
N ALA A 27 -15.52 9.04 -1.00
CA ALA A 27 -16.65 8.12 -0.82
C ALA A 27 -16.76 7.12 -1.98
N ALA A 28 -16.59 7.58 -3.22
CA ALA A 28 -16.56 6.72 -4.39
C ALA A 28 -15.35 5.76 -4.34
N ALA A 29 -14.17 6.27 -3.96
CA ALA A 29 -12.97 5.46 -3.78
C ALA A 29 -13.19 4.32 -2.77
N LEU A 30 -13.68 4.62 -1.56
CA LEU A 30 -13.93 3.60 -0.53
C LEU A 30 -14.99 2.57 -0.96
N THR A 31 -16.01 3.00 -1.70
CA THR A 31 -17.03 2.09 -2.24
C THR A 31 -16.42 1.09 -3.23
N LYS A 32 -15.58 1.57 -4.15
CA LYS A 32 -14.87 0.71 -5.11
C LYS A 32 -13.85 -0.19 -4.44
N LEU A 33 -13.13 0.30 -3.44
CA LEU A 33 -12.17 -0.51 -2.68
C LEU A 33 -12.87 -1.61 -1.88
N GLN A 34 -14.04 -1.32 -1.32
CA GLN A 34 -14.85 -2.35 -0.67
C GLN A 34 -15.30 -3.43 -1.67
N ALA A 35 -15.70 -3.03 -2.88
CA ALA A 35 -16.02 -3.97 -3.95
C ALA A 35 -14.79 -4.78 -4.40
N ALA A 36 -13.61 -4.16 -4.48
CA ALA A 36 -12.36 -4.79 -4.85
C ALA A 36 -11.97 -5.90 -3.87
N VAL A 37 -11.92 -5.60 -2.56
CA VAL A 37 -11.57 -6.59 -1.53
C VAL A 37 -12.63 -7.67 -1.36
N SER A 38 -13.87 -7.41 -1.76
CA SER A 38 -14.94 -8.42 -1.79
C SER A 38 -14.83 -9.33 -3.01
N ALA A 39 -14.34 -8.82 -4.14
CA ALA A 39 -14.10 -9.60 -5.35
C ALA A 39 -12.86 -10.49 -5.21
N ASP A 40 -11.78 -9.96 -4.64
CA ASP A 40 -10.56 -10.69 -4.33
C ASP A 40 -9.97 -10.21 -2.99
N PRO A 41 -10.20 -10.95 -1.89
CA PRO A 41 -9.59 -10.64 -0.60
C PRO A 41 -8.06 -10.73 -0.59
N ALA A 42 -7.44 -11.34 -1.60
CA ALA A 42 -5.99 -11.42 -1.74
C ALA A 42 -5.40 -10.30 -2.63
N CYS A 43 -6.20 -9.34 -3.07
CA CYS A 43 -5.73 -8.18 -3.82
C CYS A 43 -5.00 -7.19 -2.90
N PHE A 44 -3.67 -7.25 -2.92
CA PHE A 44 -2.82 -6.36 -2.13
C PHE A 44 -3.05 -4.89 -2.45
N GLU A 45 -3.15 -4.55 -3.73
CA GLU A 45 -3.31 -3.19 -4.24
C GLU A 45 -4.60 -2.54 -3.68
N ALA A 46 -5.70 -3.31 -3.60
CA ALA A 46 -6.95 -2.84 -3.00
C ALA A 46 -6.83 -2.56 -1.50
N TRP A 47 -6.16 -3.42 -0.75
CA TRP A 47 -5.94 -3.20 0.69
C TRP A 47 -5.01 -2.02 0.97
N LEU A 48 -3.92 -1.88 0.19
CA LEU A 48 -2.99 -0.76 0.31
C LEU A 48 -3.69 0.57 -0.02
N ALA A 49 -4.44 0.64 -1.11
CA ALA A 49 -5.19 1.83 -1.48
C ALA A 49 -6.25 2.18 -0.41
N LYS A 50 -6.95 1.18 0.14
CA LYS A 50 -7.91 1.40 1.24
C LYS A 50 -7.25 1.96 2.49
N ALA A 51 -6.04 1.50 2.83
CA ALA A 51 -5.27 2.05 3.94
C ALA A 51 -4.89 3.53 3.71
N GLU A 52 -4.41 3.88 2.51
CA GLU A 52 -4.04 5.26 2.17
C GLU A 52 -5.25 6.21 2.14
N VAL A 53 -6.40 5.76 1.64
CA VAL A 53 -7.63 6.59 1.63
C VAL A 53 -8.11 6.88 3.05
N HIS A 54 -8.21 5.85 3.91
CA HIS A 54 -8.57 6.06 5.32
C HIS A 54 -7.53 6.91 6.07
N PHE A 55 -6.24 6.74 5.76
CA PHE A 55 -5.18 7.56 6.35
C PHE A 55 -5.35 9.04 6.03
N ALA A 56 -5.63 9.37 4.77
CA ALA A 56 -5.89 10.73 4.34
C ALA A 56 -7.15 11.34 4.97
N ALA A 57 -8.15 10.51 5.27
CA ALA A 57 -9.35 10.89 6.00
C ALA A 57 -9.13 11.10 7.52
N GLY A 58 -7.93 10.83 8.04
CA GLY A 58 -7.64 10.85 9.48
C GLY A 58 -8.24 9.65 10.25
N GLN A 59 -8.74 8.66 9.53
CA GLN A 59 -9.36 7.44 10.08
C GLN A 59 -8.28 6.39 10.34
N TYR A 60 -7.45 6.64 11.34
CA TYR A 60 -6.23 5.87 11.55
C TYR A 60 -6.49 4.40 11.94
N ASP A 61 -7.58 4.10 12.65
CA ASP A 61 -7.89 2.72 13.06
C ASP A 61 -8.30 1.88 11.84
N GLU A 62 -9.14 2.42 10.96
CA GLU A 62 -9.54 1.80 9.70
C GLU A 62 -8.36 1.67 8.73
N ALA A 63 -7.50 2.68 8.67
CA ALA A 63 -6.28 2.66 7.87
C ALA A 63 -5.34 1.52 8.31
N LEU A 64 -5.14 1.36 9.62
CA LEU A 64 -4.34 0.26 10.18
C LEU A 64 -4.98 -1.10 9.90
N ALA A 65 -6.29 -1.23 10.05
CA ALA A 65 -6.99 -2.49 9.77
C ALA A 65 -6.81 -2.92 8.30
N ALA A 66 -6.94 -2.00 7.36
CA ALA A 66 -6.66 -2.26 5.95
C ALA A 66 -5.16 -2.56 5.70
N GLY A 67 -4.28 -1.82 6.36
CA GLY A 67 -2.84 -2.00 6.25
C GLY A 67 -2.36 -3.36 6.80
N GLU A 68 -2.99 -3.88 7.85
CA GLU A 68 -2.72 -5.22 8.38
C GLU A 68 -3.10 -6.31 7.36
N GLN A 69 -4.20 -6.15 6.62
CA GLN A 69 -4.55 -7.08 5.54
C GLN A 69 -3.52 -7.04 4.41
N ALA A 70 -3.12 -5.84 3.96
CA ALA A 70 -2.07 -5.69 2.94
C ALA A 70 -0.73 -6.31 3.40
N LEU A 71 -0.35 -6.07 4.66
CA LEU A 71 0.89 -6.60 5.23
C LEU A 71 0.87 -8.13 5.33
N ALA A 72 -0.27 -8.73 5.67
CA ALA A 72 -0.42 -10.18 5.70
C ALA A 72 -0.21 -10.82 4.31
N LEU A 73 -0.63 -10.14 3.24
CA LEU A 73 -0.47 -10.59 1.86
C LEU A 73 0.97 -10.43 1.36
N ARG A 74 1.62 -9.30 1.66
CA ARG A 74 3.00 -9.02 1.27
C ARG A 74 3.82 -8.50 2.46
N PRO A 75 4.32 -9.39 3.36
CA PRO A 75 5.03 -9.00 4.58
C PRO A 75 6.40 -8.33 4.38
N LYS A 76 6.86 -8.24 3.12
CA LYS A 76 8.16 -7.69 2.74
C LYS A 76 8.03 -6.56 1.73
N ASP A 77 6.83 -6.03 1.55
CA ASP A 77 6.59 -4.92 0.62
C ASP A 77 6.97 -3.58 1.30
N ILE A 78 7.80 -2.79 0.63
CA ILE A 78 8.32 -1.54 1.18
C ILE A 78 7.19 -0.51 1.34
N HIS A 79 6.21 -0.51 0.44
CA HIS A 79 5.12 0.46 0.46
C HIS A 79 4.26 0.27 1.69
N ILE A 80 3.88 -0.97 2.03
CA ILE A 80 3.02 -1.18 3.21
C ILE A 80 3.73 -0.83 4.52
N HIS A 81 5.03 -1.11 4.66
CA HIS A 81 5.79 -0.66 5.83
C HIS A 81 5.90 0.87 5.89
N THR A 82 6.03 1.54 4.75
CA THR A 82 6.03 3.01 4.69
C THR A 82 4.68 3.59 5.09
N SER A 83 3.58 3.05 4.58
CA SER A 83 2.21 3.46 4.93
C SER A 83 1.94 3.26 6.42
N MET A 84 2.21 2.05 6.96
CA MET A 84 2.01 1.76 8.39
C MET A 84 2.86 2.67 9.29
N SER A 85 4.09 2.98 8.88
CA SER A 85 4.93 3.93 9.62
C SER A 85 4.29 5.32 9.70
N ARG A 86 3.71 5.82 8.61
CA ARG A 86 3.02 7.12 8.57
C ARG A 86 1.75 7.10 9.42
N ILE A 87 0.94 6.05 9.28
CA ILE A 87 -0.32 5.92 10.03
C ILE A 87 -0.06 5.88 11.55
N TRP A 88 0.92 5.09 12.01
CA TRP A 88 1.26 5.03 13.43
C TRP A 88 1.84 6.34 13.96
N MET A 89 2.58 7.09 13.13
CA MET A 89 3.10 8.41 13.50
C MET A 89 1.97 9.39 13.77
N GLU A 90 1.00 9.50 12.84
CA GLU A 90 -0.15 10.41 13.00
C GLU A 90 -1.09 9.96 14.13
N ARG A 91 -1.21 8.65 14.37
CA ARG A 91 -1.94 8.11 15.53
C ARG A 91 -1.23 8.38 16.87
N GLY A 92 0.06 8.73 16.85
CA GLY A 92 0.85 9.08 18.04
C GLY A 92 1.65 7.92 18.66
N ASP A 93 1.64 6.73 18.07
CA ASP A 93 2.44 5.57 18.54
C ASP A 93 3.80 5.54 17.82
N LYS A 94 4.73 6.36 18.32
CA LYS A 94 6.07 6.51 17.73
C LYS A 94 6.86 5.21 17.69
N THR A 95 6.68 4.34 18.68
CA THR A 95 7.40 3.06 18.75
C THR A 95 7.01 2.14 17.60
N LYS A 96 5.71 2.04 17.29
CA LYS A 96 5.26 1.26 16.12
C LYS A 96 5.62 1.93 14.81
N ALA A 97 5.56 3.26 14.75
CA ALA A 97 6.01 4.00 13.57
C ALA A 97 7.48 3.70 13.25
N GLU A 98 8.36 3.79 14.24
CA GLU A 98 9.79 3.48 14.10
C GLU A 98 10.04 2.03 13.69
N HIS A 99 9.26 1.08 14.22
CA HIS A 99 9.34 -0.33 13.83
C HIS A 99 9.09 -0.53 12.33
N HIS A 100 7.96 -0.03 11.82
CA HIS A 100 7.63 -0.17 10.40
C HIS A 100 8.60 0.64 9.52
N GLY A 101 9.00 1.84 9.93
CA GLY A 101 9.99 2.65 9.21
C GLY A 101 11.38 1.96 9.15
N ALA A 102 11.76 1.21 10.18
CA ALA A 102 12.98 0.40 10.16
C ALA A 102 12.88 -0.77 9.17
N GLN A 103 11.73 -1.46 9.13
CA GLN A 103 11.49 -2.53 8.16
C GLN A 103 11.55 -2.01 6.72
N ALA A 104 10.91 -0.88 6.42
CA ALA A 104 10.98 -0.25 5.10
C ALA A 104 12.43 0.05 4.67
N ARG A 105 13.25 0.61 5.57
CA ARG A 105 14.68 0.89 5.31
C ARG A 105 15.49 -0.38 5.05
N ILE A 106 15.31 -1.41 5.86
CA ILE A 106 16.02 -2.69 5.70
C ILE A 106 15.66 -3.34 4.37
N LEU A 107 14.37 -3.34 4.00
CA LEU A 107 13.89 -3.91 2.74
C LEU A 107 14.44 -3.13 1.54
N GLY A 108 14.47 -1.80 1.60
CA GLY A 108 15.05 -0.95 0.55
C GLY A 108 16.53 -1.23 0.30
N TRP A 109 17.34 -1.40 1.36
CA TRP A 109 18.74 -1.84 1.21
C TRP A 109 18.85 -3.26 0.65
N GLY A 110 17.96 -4.16 1.05
CA GLY A 110 17.92 -5.52 0.54
C GLY A 110 17.63 -5.59 -0.96
N ASP A 111 16.84 -4.67 -1.51
CA ASP A 111 16.56 -4.60 -2.95
C ASP A 111 17.72 -3.96 -3.72
N GLN A 112 18.36 -2.90 -3.20
CA GLN A 112 19.58 -2.32 -3.78
C GLN A 112 20.71 -3.35 -3.88
N LEU A 113 20.89 -4.23 -2.89
CA LEU A 113 21.93 -5.26 -2.94
C LEU A 113 21.67 -6.37 -3.97
N LYS A 114 20.42 -6.56 -4.43
CA LYS A 114 20.10 -7.49 -5.52
C LYS A 114 20.36 -6.87 -6.90
N GLU A 115 20.42 -5.55 -6.99
CA GLU A 115 20.79 -4.79 -8.18
C GLU A 115 22.25 -4.33 -8.05
N PRO A 116 23.25 -5.14 -8.46
CA PRO A 116 24.62 -4.69 -8.37
C PRO A 116 24.78 -3.41 -9.22
N GLU A 117 25.32 -2.35 -8.62
CA GLU A 117 25.60 -1.06 -9.27
C GLU A 117 26.37 -1.26 -10.58
N GLY A 118 25.62 -1.31 -11.68
CA GLY A 118 26.13 -1.50 -13.02
C GLY A 118 26.26 -0.17 -13.74
N LYS A 119 27.45 0.44 -13.63
CA LYS A 119 28.05 1.54 -14.42
C LYS A 119 28.17 2.89 -13.69
N GLN A 120 29.36 3.15 -13.15
CA GLN A 120 29.94 4.49 -13.23
C GLN A 120 30.66 4.62 -14.59
N PRO A 121 30.30 5.58 -15.47
CA PRO A 121 31.07 5.84 -16.67
C PRO A 121 32.30 6.68 -16.33
N GLY A 122 33.47 6.07 -16.43
CA GLY A 122 34.74 6.76 -16.73
C GLY A 122 35.32 7.64 -15.61
N GLU A 123 36.14 7.04 -14.76
CA GLU A 123 37.26 7.76 -14.16
C GLU A 123 38.57 7.26 -14.79
N LEU A 124 39.13 8.17 -15.62
CA LEU A 124 40.49 8.30 -16.16
C LEU A 124 40.96 7.35 -17.27
#